data_AF-A0A352EVB6-F1
#
_entry.id   AF-A0A352EVB6-F1
#
_cell.length_a   1.000
_cell.length_b   1.000
_cell.length_c   1.000
_cell.angle_alpha   90.00
_cell.angle_beta   90.00
_cell.angle_gamma   90.00
#
_symmetry.space_group_name_H-M   'P 1'
#
loop_
_entity.id
_entity.type
_entity.pdbx_description
1 polymer ?
#
loop_
_entity_poly.entity_id
_entity_poly.type
_entity_poly.pdbx_seq_one_letter_code
_entity_poly.pdbx_strand_id
1 'polypeptide(L)' 'MPARKQLQSNLTIKPELKRLLAEAREKELSEEDLKAQRVSFAFGNAPADSKITKDSVQLASQRIRLNR' A
#
# COMPACT_ATOMS: atom_id res chain seq x y z
N MET A 1 10.50 -21.43 -10.90
CA MET A 1 10.42 -20.00 -10.53
C MET A 1 10.14 -19.21 -11.78
N PRO A 2 9.02 -18.46 -11.90
CA PRO A 2 8.80 -17.60 -13.05
C PRO A 2 9.87 -16.49 -13.04
N ALA A 3 10.57 -16.32 -14.15
CA ALA A 3 11.57 -15.28 -14.30
C ALA A 3 10.91 -13.90 -14.09
N ARG A 4 11.54 -13.03 -13.28
CA ARG A 4 11.15 -11.61 -13.19
C ARG A 4 11.28 -11.02 -14.59
N LYS A 5 10.16 -10.88 -15.29
CA LYS A 5 10.09 -10.24 -16.60
C LYS A 5 10.33 -8.75 -16.36
N GLN A 6 11.56 -8.30 -16.55
CA GLN A 6 11.90 -6.89 -16.44
C GLN A 6 11.16 -6.17 -17.57
N LEU A 7 10.09 -5.43 -17.23
CA LEU A 7 9.38 -4.57 -18.16
C LEU A 7 10.30 -3.40 -18.51
N GLN A 8 11.21 -3.60 -19.46
CA GLN A 8 11.94 -2.52 -20.12
C GLN A 8 10.98 -1.84 -21.09
N SER A 9 10.09 -1.02 -20.55
CA SER A 9 9.24 -0.12 -21.32
C SER A 9 9.83 1.29 -21.28
N ASN A 10 9.94 1.94 -22.44
CA ASN A 10 10.18 3.39 -22.54
C ASN A 10 8.92 4.11 -22.04
N LEU A 11 8.73 4.13 -20.71
CA LEU A 11 7.59 4.77 -20.08
C LEU A 11 7.80 6.28 -20.10
N THR A 12 7.25 6.93 -21.12
CA THR A 12 7.09 8.39 -21.11
C THR A 12 6.00 8.74 -20.08
N ILE A 13 6.42 9.20 -18.92
CA ILE A 13 5.51 9.65 -17.86
C ILE A 13 4.81 10.93 -18.35
N LYS A 14 3.47 10.94 -18.32
CA LYS A 14 2.68 12.14 -18.62
C LYS A 14 3.15 13.29 -17.71
N PRO A 15 3.33 14.52 -18.22
CA PRO A 15 3.81 15.65 -17.41
C PRO A 15 3.00 15.89 -16.13
N GLU A 16 1.68 15.71 -16.21
CA GLU A 16 0.76 15.81 -15.08
C GLU A 16 1.07 14.77 -13.98
N LEU A 17 1.27 13.51 -14.38
CA LEU A 17 1.64 12.45 -13.43
C LEU A 17 3.00 12.73 -12.79
N LYS A 18 3.97 13.23 -13.57
CA LYS A 18 5.28 13.63 -13.03
C LYS A 18 5.15 14.72 -11.97
N ARG A 19 4.30 15.72 -12.22
CA ARG A 19 4.03 16.80 -11.27
C ARG A 19 3.36 16.28 -10.00
N LEU A 20 2.29 15.49 -10.12
CA LEU A 20 1.58 14.92 -8.98
C LEU A 20 2.48 14.02 -8.12
N LEU A 21 3.36 13.23 -8.74
CA LEU A 21 4.33 12.41 -8.02
C LEU A 21 5.38 13.24 -7.28
N ALA A 22 5.81 14.38 -7.85
CA ALA A 22 6.71 15.29 -7.17
C ALA A 22 6.03 15.94 -5.95
N GLU A 23 4.79 16.41 -6.11
CA GLU A 23 3.99 16.96 -5.01
C GLU A 23 3.74 15.92 -3.90
N ALA A 24 3.41 14.68 -4.28
CA ALA A 24 3.16 13.61 -3.32
C ALA A 24 4.40 13.18 -2.52
N ARG A 25 5.61 13.35 -3.08
CA ARG A 25 6.88 13.03 -2.39
C ARG A 25 7.21 13.97 -1.25
N GLU A 26 6.89 15.25 -1.41
CA GLU A 26 7.13 16.29 -0.41
C GLU A 26 6.03 16.36 0.64
N LYS A 27 4.95 15.58 0.47
CA LYS A 27 3.85 15.55 1.43
C LYS A 27 4.27 14.80 2.69
N GLU A 28 4.34 15.52 3.81
CA GLU A 28 4.46 14.92 5.12
C GLU A 28 3.20 14.09 5.44
N LEU A 29 3.41 12.87 5.93
CA LEU A 29 2.33 11.97 6.33
C LEU A 29 2.30 11.88 7.85
N SER A 30 1.10 12.03 8.41
CA SER A 30 0.90 11.79 9.84
C SER A 30 0.93 10.29 10.17
N GLU A 31 1.11 9.96 11.44
CA GLU A 31 0.99 8.56 11.89
C GLU A 31 -0.41 7.97 11.61
N GLU A 32 -1.45 8.81 11.63
CA GLU A 32 -2.81 8.41 11.28
C GLU A 32 -2.92 8.04 9.79
N ASP A 33 -2.34 8.85 8.90
CA ASP A 33 -2.28 8.57 7.47
C ASP A 33 -1.54 7.25 7.19
N LEU A 34 -0.39 7.06 7.83
CA LEU A 34 0.41 5.85 7.69
C LEU A 34 -0.36 4.61 8.19
N LYS A 35 -1.08 4.74 9.30
CA LYS A 35 -1.91 3.65 9.83
C LYS A 35 -3.05 3.30 8.87
N ALA A 36 -3.75 4.30 8.34
CA ALA A 36 -4.82 4.09 7.36
C ALA A 36 -4.29 3.45 6.06
N GLN A 37 -3.08 3.84 5.62
CA GLN A 37 -2.44 3.25 4.45
C GLN A 37 -2.07 1.78 4.69
N ARG A 38 -1.53 1.43 5.86
CA ARG A 38 -1.24 0.03 6.22
C ARG A 38 -2.49 -0.84 6.21
N VAL A 39 -3.61 -0.32 6.72
CA VAL A 39 -4.91 -1.02 6.70
C VAL A 39 -5.38 -1.25 5.27
N SER A 40 -5.30 -0.21 4.44
CA SER A 40 -5.69 -0.29 3.03
C SER A 40 -4.79 -1.26 2.25
N PHE A 41 -3.49 -1.28 2.53
CA PHE A 41 -2.54 -2.22 1.94
C PHE A 41 -2.86 -3.66 2.30
N ALA A 42 -3.04 -3.96 3.58
CA ALA A 42 -3.30 -5.33 4.04
C ALA A 42 -4.66 -5.85 3.53
N PHE A 43 -5.69 -5.00 3.48
CA PHE A 43 -6.97 -5.38 2.86
C PHE A 43 -6.85 -5.56 1.34
N GLY A 44 -6.21 -4.62 0.64
CA GLY A 44 -6.07 -4.69 -0.83
C GLY A 44 -5.19 -5.83 -1.33
N ASN A 45 -4.35 -6.42 -0.46
CA ASN A 45 -3.54 -7.59 -0.75
C ASN A 45 -4.05 -8.86 -0.06
N ALA A 46 -5.25 -8.83 0.54
CA ALA A 46 -5.85 -10.02 1.14
C ALA A 46 -6.11 -11.09 0.06
N PRO A 47 -5.87 -12.38 0.35
CA PRO A 47 -6.26 -13.46 -0.57
C PRO A 47 -7.76 -13.42 -0.87
N ALA A 48 -8.13 -13.66 -2.13
CA ALA A 48 -9.52 -13.55 -2.59
C ALA A 48 -10.51 -14.41 -1.78
N ASP A 49 -10.09 -15.61 -1.37
CA ASP A 49 -10.93 -16.55 -0.59
C ASP A 49 -10.76 -16.39 0.93
N SER A 50 -10.12 -15.32 1.39
CA SER A 50 -9.98 -15.04 2.82
C SER A 50 -11.21 -14.33 3.39
N LYS A 51 -11.43 -14.46 4.70
CA LYS A 51 -12.48 -13.70 5.42
C LYS A 51 -11.97 -12.32 5.88
N ILE A 52 -10.90 -11.80 5.27
CA ILE A 52 -10.27 -10.54 5.68
C ILE A 52 -11.08 -9.38 5.10
N THR A 53 -11.68 -8.60 5.99
CA THR A 53 -12.39 -7.35 5.65
C THR A 53 -11.56 -6.15 6.08
N LYS A 54 -11.83 -4.97 5.49
CA LYS A 54 -11.19 -3.72 5.92
C LYS A 54 -11.35 -3.46 7.42
N ASP A 55 -12.54 -3.75 7.97
CA ASP A 55 -12.83 -3.59 9.39
C ASP A 55 -12.01 -4.56 10.27
N SER A 56 -11.87 -5.82 9.83
CA SER A 56 -11.05 -6.80 10.56
C SER A 56 -9.59 -6.38 10.61
N VAL A 57 -9.06 -5.83 9.51
CA VAL A 57 -7.69 -5.31 9.42
C VAL A 57 -7.53 -4.05 10.28
N GLN A 58 -8.51 -3.15 10.26
CA GLN A 58 -8.51 -1.95 11.10
C GLN A 58 -8.41 -2.33 12.58
N LEU A 59 -9.20 -3.31 13.04
CA LEU A 59 -9.16 -3.81 14.41
C LEU A 59 -7.81 -4.48 14.73
N ALA A 60 -7.29 -5.32 13.83
CA ALA A 60 -6.01 -5.99 14.00
C ALA A 60 -4.82 -5.01 14.05
N SER A 61 -4.86 -3.92 13.27
CA SER A 61 -3.80 -2.90 13.24
C SER A 61 -3.60 -2.17 14.57
N GLN A 62 -4.60 -2.21 15.46
CA GLN A 62 -4.57 -1.57 16.77
C GLN A 62 -3.94 -2.46 17.84
N ARG A 63 -3.83 -3.77 17.59
CA ARG A 63 -3.41 -4.76 18.58
C ARG A 63 -2.33 -5.65 18.01
N ILE A 64 -1.08 -5.40 18.41
CA ILE A 64 0.03 -6.28 18.10
C ILE A 64 0.07 -7.37 19.19
N ARG A 65 -0.14 -8.62 18.80
CA ARG A 65 0.14 -9.77 19.69
C ARG A 65 1.63 -10.07 19.61
N LEU A 66 2.35 -9.79 20.69
CA LEU A 66 3.70 -10.31 20.90
C LEU A 66 3.56 -11.75 21.38
N ASN A 67 3.94 -12.71 20.54
CA ASN A 67 4.10 -14.10 20.98
C ASN A 67 5.44 -14.24 21.70
N ARG A 68 5.47 -15.07 22.75
CA ARG A 68 6.66 -15.41 23.53
C ARG A 68 7.54 -16.42 22.80
#